data_AF-A0A7X7TR66-F1
#
_entry.id   AF-A0A7X7TR66-F1
#
_cell.length_a   1.000
_cell.length_b   1.000
_cell.length_c   1.000
_cell.angle_alpha   90.00
_cell.angle_beta   90.00
_cell.angle_gamma   90.00
#
_symmetry.space_group_name_H-M   'P 1'
#
loop_
_entity.id
_entity.type
_entity.pdbx_description
1 polymer ?
#
loop_
_entity_poly.entity_id
_entity_poly.type
_entity_poly.pdbx_seq_one_letter_code
_entity_poly.pdbx_strand_id
1 'polypeptide(L)'
;MIGNVKKNLLLTLAVLLIPLAVFGYFNFGAGYNYGDANSWMFRLGYEEDTFSFNADYLLNAGWYFTGDVTFDTQFGFGVGPLIYAKYSLATNQLTTKFGGIFDIDYQNFNVRLGIITDLSTSFNLSNSVYAKVRFYAPDPQGMKMKDKLYIEIGYYNPNFSIIVGLLEPF
;
A
#
# COMPACT_ATOMS: atom_id res chain seq x y z
N MET A 1 7.29 23.17 23.33
CA MET A 1 7.70 22.08 22.41
C MET A 1 6.84 20.82 22.52
N ILE A 2 6.43 20.37 23.71
CA ILE A 2 5.57 19.17 23.89
C ILE A 2 4.17 19.31 23.24
N GLY A 3 3.63 20.52 23.13
CA GLY A 3 2.30 20.78 22.53
C GLY A 3 2.22 20.59 21.00
N ASN A 4 3.30 20.87 20.27
CA ASN A 4 3.31 20.71 18.81
C ASN A 4 3.45 19.24 18.39
N VAL A 5 4.18 18.44 19.18
CA VAL A 5 4.31 16.99 18.93
C VAL A 5 2.96 16.29 19.07
N LYS A 6 2.17 16.64 20.10
CA LYS A 6 0.81 16.10 20.29
C LYS A 6 -0.16 16.54 19.20
N LYS A 7 -0.08 17.79 18.74
CA LYS A 7 -0.90 18.30 17.62
C LYS A 7 -0.57 17.63 16.29
N ASN A 8 0.72 17.44 15.99
CA ASN A 8 1.14 16.75 14.77
C ASN A 8 0.73 15.28 14.81
N LEU A 9 0.86 14.60 15.96
CA LEU A 9 0.40 13.22 16.12
C LEU A 9 -1.12 13.09 15.91
N LEU A 10 -1.91 14.01 16.48
CA LEU A 10 -3.37 14.01 16.32
C LEU A 10 -3.80 14.32 14.88
N LEU A 11 -3.11 15.24 14.21
CA LEU A 11 -3.36 15.56 12.82
C LEU A 11 -2.97 14.39 11.91
N THR A 12 -1.83 13.74 12.14
CA THR A 12 -1.41 12.53 11.42
C THR A 12 -2.38 11.38 11.64
N LEU A 13 -2.85 11.16 12.88
CA LEU A 13 -3.87 10.15 13.17
C LEU A 13 -5.20 10.49 12.50
N ALA A 14 -5.65 11.74 12.53
CA ALA A 14 -6.88 12.16 11.86
C ALA A 14 -6.77 12.00 10.34
N VAL A 15 -5.65 12.38 9.73
CA VAL A 15 -5.38 12.20 8.30
C VAL A 15 -5.22 10.72 7.92
N LEU A 16 -4.78 9.84 8.83
CA LEU A 16 -4.77 8.39 8.63
C LEU A 16 -6.17 7.78 8.78
N LEU A 17 -6.98 8.28 9.71
CA LEU A 17 -8.32 7.76 10.04
C LEU A 17 -9.43 8.26 9.11
N ILE A 18 -9.27 9.43 8.47
CA ILE A 18 -10.26 9.95 7.52
C ILE A 18 -10.34 9.08 6.24
N PRO A 19 -9.24 8.66 5.60
CA PRO A 19 -9.28 7.68 4.52
C PRO A 19 -9.90 6.35 4.96
N LEU A 20 -9.60 5.88 6.18
CA LEU A 20 -10.20 4.67 6.77
C LEU A 20 -11.73 4.77 6.93
N ALA A 21 -12.26 5.97 7.16
CA ALA A 21 -13.67 6.21 7.41
C ALA A 21 -14.47 6.56 6.15
N VAL A 22 -13.81 6.91 5.03
CA VAL A 22 -14.44 7.55 3.88
C VAL A 22 -14.47 6.66 2.63
N PHE A 23 -13.37 6.09 2.09
CA PHE A 23 -13.30 5.17 0.91
C PHE A 23 -11.85 4.62 0.75
N GLY A 24 -11.46 3.68 -0.11
CA GLY A 24 -11.95 2.38 -0.63
C GLY A 24 -10.77 1.37 -0.72
N TYR A 25 -9.66 1.70 -0.02
CA TYR A 25 -8.45 0.89 0.08
C TYR A 25 -7.74 1.16 1.41
N PHE A 26 -7.79 0.22 2.36
CA PHE A 26 -6.96 0.24 3.55
C PHE A 26 -6.51 -1.17 3.93
N ASN A 27 -5.31 -1.31 4.48
CA ASN A 27 -4.79 -2.61 4.89
C ASN A 27 -4.10 -2.48 6.25
N PHE A 28 -4.51 -3.27 7.23
CA PHE A 28 -3.87 -3.39 8.54
C PHE A 28 -3.05 -4.66 8.61
N GLY A 29 -1.76 -4.53 8.93
CA GLY A 29 -0.82 -5.64 9.00
C GLY A 29 -0.28 -5.91 10.38
N ALA A 30 -0.22 -7.18 10.75
CA ALA A 30 0.60 -7.67 11.84
C ALA A 30 1.67 -8.60 11.25
N GLY A 31 2.95 -8.31 11.53
CA GLY A 31 4.06 -9.04 10.94
C GLY A 31 5.13 -9.42 11.93
N TYR A 32 5.83 -10.51 11.60
CA TYR A 32 6.99 -10.99 12.31
C TYR A 32 8.25 -10.67 11.50
N ASN A 33 9.17 -9.97 12.13
CA ASN A 33 10.47 -9.65 11.54
C ASN A 33 11.45 -10.78 11.86
N TYR A 34 12.10 -11.33 10.82
CA TYR A 34 13.19 -12.28 11.01
C TYR A 34 14.52 -11.61 10.62
N GLY A 35 15.21 -11.08 11.64
CA GLY A 35 16.41 -10.27 11.46
C GLY A 35 16.12 -8.85 10.97
N ASP A 36 17.15 -8.19 10.45
CA ASP A 36 17.09 -6.77 10.05
C ASP A 36 16.76 -6.55 8.57
N ALA A 37 16.74 -7.61 7.77
CA ALA A 37 16.65 -7.51 6.31
C ALA A 37 15.27 -7.88 5.77
N ASN A 38 14.68 -9.00 6.21
CA ASN A 38 13.47 -9.54 5.59
C ASN A 38 12.38 -9.82 6.63
N SER A 39 11.13 -9.66 6.24
CA SER A 39 10.00 -9.87 7.15
C SER A 39 8.80 -10.47 6.46
N TRP A 40 8.01 -11.19 7.25
CA TRP A 40 6.71 -11.70 6.84
C TRP A 40 5.62 -10.93 7.58
N MET A 41 4.62 -10.46 6.85
CA MET A 41 3.50 -9.73 7.42
C MET A 41 2.19 -10.32 6.91
N PHE A 42 1.27 -10.58 7.84
CA PHE A 42 -0.10 -10.91 7.51
C PHE A 42 -0.93 -9.62 7.57
N ARG A 43 -1.70 -9.34 6.52
CA ARG A 43 -2.59 -8.18 6.49
C ARG A 43 -4.04 -8.59 6.31
N LEU A 44 -4.89 -7.86 7.00
CA LEU A 44 -6.32 -7.81 6.79
C LEU A 44 -6.67 -6.41 6.33
N GLY A 45 -7.40 -6.30 5.24
CA GLY A 45 -7.73 -5.02 4.65
C GLY A 45 -9.09 -4.99 4.02
N TYR A 46 -9.36 -3.86 3.42
CA TYR A 46 -10.47 -3.59 2.53
C TYR A 46 -9.89 -2.95 1.29
N GLU A 47 -10.00 -3.59 0.13
CA GLU A 47 -9.52 -3.09 -1.15
C GLU A 47 -10.49 -3.52 -2.25
N GLU A 48 -10.62 -2.73 -3.32
CA GLU A 48 -11.56 -3.04 -4.42
C GLU A 48 -12.99 -3.30 -3.93
N ASP A 49 -13.45 -2.49 -2.97
CA ASP A 49 -14.76 -2.63 -2.32
C ASP A 49 -15.01 -4.00 -1.66
N THR A 50 -13.95 -4.70 -1.23
CA THR A 50 -14.07 -6.03 -0.62
C THR A 50 -13.00 -6.29 0.44
N PHE A 51 -13.21 -7.29 1.31
CA PHE A 51 -12.20 -7.65 2.31
C PHE A 51 -11.01 -8.35 1.67
N SER A 52 -9.80 -8.04 2.15
CA SER A 52 -8.57 -8.69 1.71
C SER A 52 -7.85 -9.38 2.85
N PHE A 53 -7.32 -10.56 2.54
CA PHE A 53 -6.36 -11.26 3.38
C PHE A 53 -5.05 -11.44 2.62
N ASN A 54 -3.94 -10.97 3.19
CA ASN A 54 -2.67 -10.90 2.49
C ASN A 54 -1.54 -11.52 3.32
N ALA A 55 -0.62 -12.20 2.64
CA ALA A 55 0.69 -12.56 3.16
C ALA A 55 1.76 -11.81 2.35
N ASP A 56 2.51 -10.97 3.04
CA ASP A 56 3.53 -10.10 2.48
C ASP A 56 4.91 -10.62 2.88
N TYR A 57 5.78 -10.79 1.90
CA TYR A 57 7.21 -10.94 2.11
C TYR A 57 7.91 -9.63 1.76
N LEU A 58 8.51 -9.00 2.76
CA LEU A 58 9.20 -7.72 2.63
C LEU A 58 10.70 -7.93 2.58
N LEU A 59 11.34 -7.26 1.62
CA LEU A 59 12.78 -7.16 1.50
C LEU A 59 13.21 -5.73 1.89
N ASN A 60 14.15 -5.63 2.81
CA ASN A 60 14.75 -4.41 3.37
C ASN A 60 13.80 -3.55 4.25
N ALA A 61 12.73 -4.12 4.82
CA ALA A 61 11.77 -3.37 5.63
C ALA A 61 11.21 -4.14 6.84
N GLY A 62 10.89 -3.39 7.90
CA GLY A 62 10.21 -3.89 9.09
C GLY A 62 8.71 -4.08 8.85
N TRP A 63 7.96 -2.98 8.82
CA TRP A 63 6.57 -2.96 8.35
C TRP A 63 6.25 -1.67 7.60
N TYR A 64 5.34 -1.74 6.63
CA TYR A 64 4.85 -0.57 5.92
C TYR A 64 3.33 -0.61 5.74
N PHE A 65 2.77 0.56 5.50
CA PHE A 65 1.39 0.82 5.19
C PHE A 65 1.33 1.66 3.91
N THR A 66 0.44 1.30 3.00
CA THR A 66 0.08 2.09 1.82
C THR A 66 -1.43 2.28 1.82
N GLY A 67 -1.87 3.51 1.60
CA GLY A 67 -3.28 3.83 1.37
C GLY A 67 -3.40 4.84 0.23
N ASP A 68 -4.30 4.61 -0.70
CA ASP A 68 -4.57 5.48 -1.82
C ASP A 68 -6.08 5.64 -2.05
N VAL A 69 -6.42 6.72 -2.74
CA VAL A 69 -7.76 6.94 -3.28
C VAL A 69 -7.59 7.15 -4.77
N THR A 70 -8.21 6.31 -5.59
CA THR A 70 -8.10 6.36 -7.04
C THR A 70 -9.40 6.87 -7.65
N PHE A 71 -9.28 7.77 -8.63
CA PHE A 71 -10.40 8.27 -9.43
C PHE A 71 -10.21 7.83 -10.88
N ASP A 72 -11.21 7.15 -11.44
CA ASP A 72 -11.19 6.74 -12.84
C ASP A 72 -11.30 7.93 -13.77
N THR A 73 -10.49 7.92 -14.82
CA THR A 73 -10.57 8.89 -15.91
C THR A 73 -11.34 8.31 -17.09
N GLN A 74 -11.90 9.19 -17.92
CA GLN A 74 -12.57 8.82 -19.18
C GLN A 74 -11.67 8.07 -20.18
N PHE A 75 -10.36 8.04 -19.95
CA PHE A 75 -9.37 7.40 -20.81
C PHE A 75 -9.03 5.96 -20.37
N GLY A 76 -9.69 5.44 -19.32
CA GLY A 76 -9.52 4.07 -18.86
C GLY A 76 -8.30 3.85 -17.96
N PHE A 77 -7.80 4.91 -17.32
CA PHE A 77 -6.78 4.83 -16.27
C PHE A 77 -7.25 5.61 -15.03
N GLY A 78 -6.76 5.22 -13.86
CA GLY A 78 -7.02 5.88 -12.58
C GLY A 78 -5.88 6.81 -12.17
N VAL A 79 -6.21 7.87 -11.44
CA VAL A 79 -5.23 8.74 -10.79
C VAL A 79 -5.70 9.16 -9.40
N GLY A 80 -4.76 9.47 -8.50
CA GLY A 80 -5.16 10.02 -7.21
C GLY A 80 -4.03 10.18 -6.18
N PRO A 81 -4.38 10.63 -4.96
CA PRO A 81 -3.41 10.76 -3.88
C PRO A 81 -3.01 9.40 -3.29
N LEU A 82 -1.74 9.32 -2.88
CA LEU A 82 -1.15 8.16 -2.23
C LEU A 82 -0.45 8.58 -0.94
N ILE A 83 -0.67 7.82 0.13
CA ILE A 83 0.01 7.92 1.41
C ILE A 83 0.82 6.64 1.62
N TYR A 84 2.07 6.81 2.02
CA TYR A 84 2.94 5.71 2.43
C TYR A 84 3.47 5.99 3.82
N ALA A 85 3.37 4.99 4.69
CA ALA A 85 3.99 5.03 6.01
C ALA A 85 4.87 3.78 6.19
N LYS A 86 6.06 3.96 6.76
CA LYS A 86 6.94 2.85 7.13
C LYS A 86 7.38 3.06 8.56
N TYR A 87 7.45 2.00 9.32
CA TYR A 87 8.08 2.02 10.62
C TYR A 87 9.29 1.11 10.62
N SER A 88 10.38 1.64 11.13
CA SER A 88 11.63 0.92 11.31
C SER A 88 11.76 0.53 12.78
N LEU A 89 11.78 -0.77 13.07
CA LEU A 89 12.08 -1.26 14.42
C LEU A 89 13.51 -0.89 14.83
N ALA A 90 14.46 -0.93 13.89
CA ALA A 90 15.88 -0.66 14.15
C ALA A 90 16.14 0.79 14.60
N THR A 91 15.41 1.76 14.02
CA THR A 91 15.55 3.20 14.38
C THR A 91 14.43 3.69 15.27
N ASN A 92 13.43 2.86 15.57
CA ASN A 92 12.23 3.20 16.32
C ASN A 92 11.53 4.48 15.79
N GLN A 93 11.44 4.60 14.47
CA GLN A 93 10.90 5.78 13.79
C GLN A 93 9.80 5.42 12.79
N LEU A 94 8.73 6.21 12.81
CA LEU A 94 7.67 6.24 11.81
C LEU A 94 7.99 7.31 10.76
N THR A 95 8.09 6.90 9.51
CA THR A 95 8.25 7.78 8.35
C THR A 95 6.95 7.81 7.57
N THR A 96 6.41 8.99 7.29
CA THR A 96 5.22 9.17 6.44
C THR A 96 5.58 10.00 5.23
N LYS A 97 5.09 9.59 4.06
CA LYS A 97 5.33 10.24 2.77
C LYS A 97 4.04 10.34 1.98
N PHE A 98 3.97 11.32 1.11
CA PHE A 98 2.77 11.67 0.35
C PHE A 98 3.09 11.81 -1.13
N GLY A 99 2.11 11.56 -1.98
CA GLY A 99 2.32 11.69 -3.40
C GLY A 99 1.11 11.39 -4.24
N GLY A 100 1.37 11.10 -5.51
CA GLY A 100 0.36 10.76 -6.50
C GLY A 100 0.58 9.37 -7.07
N ILE A 101 -0.51 8.74 -7.48
CA ILE A 101 -0.53 7.44 -8.15
C ILE A 101 -1.22 7.57 -9.51
N PHE A 102 -0.77 6.74 -10.43
CA PHE A 102 -1.36 6.41 -11.70
C PHE A 102 -1.64 4.90 -11.68
N ASP A 103 -2.85 4.51 -12.02
CA ASP A 103 -3.36 3.15 -11.94
C ASP A 103 -3.91 2.73 -13.31
N ILE A 104 -3.59 1.53 -13.75
CA ILE A 104 -4.09 0.99 -15.02
C ILE A 104 -4.39 -0.49 -14.90
N ASP A 105 -5.58 -0.86 -15.33
CA ASP A 105 -6.00 -2.25 -15.47
C ASP A 105 -5.85 -2.71 -16.91
N TYR A 106 -5.25 -3.88 -17.10
CA TYR A 106 -5.16 -4.54 -18.39
C TYR A 106 -5.27 -6.05 -18.24
N GLN A 107 -6.38 -6.61 -18.72
CA GLN A 107 -6.71 -8.04 -18.57
C GLN A 107 -6.69 -8.47 -17.09
N ASN A 108 -5.79 -9.39 -16.73
CA ASN A 108 -5.61 -9.89 -15.37
C ASN A 108 -4.52 -9.13 -14.60
N PHE A 109 -4.05 -8.00 -15.11
CA PHE A 109 -3.02 -7.18 -14.47
C PHE A 109 -3.59 -5.84 -14.03
N ASN A 110 -3.19 -5.43 -12.83
CA ASN A 110 -3.29 -4.05 -12.35
C ASN A 110 -1.86 -3.51 -12.17
N VAL A 111 -1.58 -2.35 -12.74
CA VAL A 111 -0.27 -1.68 -12.64
C VAL A 111 -0.46 -0.31 -12.03
N ARG A 112 0.26 -0.08 -10.93
CA ARG A 112 0.27 1.18 -10.21
C ARG A 112 1.66 1.78 -10.24
N LEU A 113 1.76 3.03 -10.67
CA LEU A 113 3.00 3.80 -10.68
C LEU A 113 2.77 5.08 -9.89
N GLY A 114 3.72 5.47 -9.06
CA GLY A 114 3.57 6.64 -8.22
C GLY A 114 4.86 7.37 -7.96
N ILE A 115 4.71 8.61 -7.53
CA ILE A 115 5.79 9.43 -7.00
C ILE A 115 5.39 9.79 -5.57
N ILE A 116 6.18 9.34 -4.60
CA ILE A 116 5.97 9.58 -3.18
C ILE A 116 7.16 10.33 -2.61
N THR A 117 6.90 11.46 -1.97
CA THR A 117 7.95 12.33 -1.44
C THR A 117 7.67 12.75 0.01
N ASP A 118 8.72 13.20 0.68
CA ASP A 118 8.61 13.80 2.01
C ASP A 118 8.37 15.31 1.83
N LEU A 119 7.43 15.87 2.58
CA LEU A 119 7.10 17.30 2.55
C LEU A 119 8.27 18.19 3.02
N SER A 120 9.25 17.62 3.73
CA SER A 120 10.34 18.35 4.36
C SER A 120 11.65 18.35 3.58
N THR A 121 11.77 17.58 2.49
CA THR A 121 13.03 17.41 1.76
C THR A 121 12.93 17.85 0.30
N SER A 122 14.05 18.31 -0.27
CA SER A 122 14.14 18.59 -1.70
C SER A 122 13.79 17.34 -2.53
N PHE A 123 12.96 17.53 -3.54
CA PHE A 123 12.50 16.45 -4.41
C PHE A 123 13.68 15.74 -5.09
N ASN A 124 13.69 14.42 -5.00
CA ASN A 124 14.61 13.55 -5.73
C ASN A 124 13.84 12.38 -6.34
N LEU A 125 13.81 12.31 -7.67
CA LEU A 125 13.04 11.30 -8.40
C LEU A 125 13.49 9.87 -8.08
N SER A 126 14.80 9.60 -7.96
CA SER A 126 15.29 8.24 -7.70
C SER A 126 14.86 7.69 -6.33
N ASN A 127 14.56 8.59 -5.38
CA ASN A 127 14.11 8.24 -4.04
C ASN A 127 12.59 8.33 -3.87
N SER A 128 11.87 8.75 -4.92
CA SER A 128 10.43 8.99 -4.86
C SER A 128 9.61 8.00 -5.67
N VAL A 129 10.24 7.18 -6.52
CA VAL A 129 9.52 6.22 -7.36
C VAL A 129 8.87 5.12 -6.52
N TYR A 130 7.60 4.92 -6.77
CA TYR A 130 6.78 3.83 -6.25
C TYR A 130 6.18 3.06 -7.43
N ALA A 131 6.15 1.74 -7.32
CA ALA A 131 5.50 0.89 -8.31
C ALA A 131 4.87 -0.33 -7.64
N LYS A 132 3.73 -0.77 -8.15
CA LYS A 132 3.15 -2.07 -7.87
C LYS A 132 2.65 -2.69 -9.16
N VAL A 133 2.85 -3.99 -9.29
CA VAL A 133 2.25 -4.80 -10.36
C VAL A 133 1.54 -5.96 -9.69
N ARG A 134 0.24 -6.05 -9.92
CA ARG A 134 -0.62 -7.10 -9.39
C ARG A 134 -1.14 -7.95 -10.55
N PHE A 135 -1.11 -9.26 -10.36
CA PHE A 135 -1.70 -10.24 -11.25
C PHE A 135 -2.81 -10.98 -10.52
N TYR A 136 -4.02 -10.95 -11.08
CA TYR A 136 -5.15 -11.73 -10.60
C TYR A 136 -5.11 -13.12 -11.24
N ALA A 137 -5.15 -14.16 -10.42
CA ALA A 137 -5.25 -15.51 -10.91
C ALA A 137 -6.56 -15.67 -11.70
N PRO A 138 -6.52 -16.20 -12.94
CA PRO A 138 -7.73 -16.43 -13.71
C PRO A 138 -8.58 -17.50 -13.04
N ASP A 139 -9.89 -17.36 -13.19
CA ASP A 139 -10.86 -18.38 -12.85
C ASP A 139 -10.50 -19.73 -13.51
N PRO A 140 -10.50 -20.85 -12.77
CA PRO A 140 -10.39 -22.18 -13.35
C PRO A 140 -11.50 -22.40 -14.39
N GLN A 141 -11.20 -23.12 -15.47
CA GLN A 141 -12.19 -23.37 -16.52
C GLN A 141 -13.48 -23.98 -15.95
N GLY A 142 -14.61 -23.30 -16.18
CA GLY A 142 -15.93 -23.74 -15.74
C GLY A 142 -16.32 -23.36 -14.30
N MET A 143 -15.48 -22.64 -13.57
CA MET A 143 -15.78 -22.15 -12.22
C MET A 143 -15.53 -20.65 -12.14
N LYS A 144 -16.51 -19.88 -11.67
CA LYS A 144 -16.25 -18.50 -11.20
C LYS A 144 -15.81 -18.59 -9.76
N MET A 145 -14.61 -18.11 -9.44
CA MET A 145 -14.22 -18.02 -8.04
C MET A 145 -15.09 -16.95 -7.37
N LYS A 146 -15.59 -17.27 -6.17
CA LYS A 146 -16.13 -16.23 -5.29
C LYS A 146 -14.96 -15.33 -4.87
N ASP A 147 -13.88 -15.92 -4.40
CA ASP A 147 -12.72 -15.20 -3.90
C ASP A 147 -11.69 -14.94 -5.02
N LYS A 148 -11.13 -13.73 -5.11
CA LYS A 148 -10.15 -13.39 -6.16
C LYS A 148 -8.74 -13.45 -5.60
N LEU A 149 -7.98 -14.49 -5.98
CA LEU A 149 -6.56 -14.63 -5.63
C LEU A 149 -5.70 -13.72 -6.51
N TYR A 150 -4.71 -13.05 -5.91
CA TYR A 150 -3.71 -12.29 -6.65
C TYR A 150 -2.31 -12.43 -6.09
N ILE A 151 -1.32 -12.13 -6.94
CA ILE A 151 0.08 -11.97 -6.58
C ILE A 151 0.48 -10.55 -6.95
N GLU A 152 1.07 -9.81 -6.02
CA GLU A 152 1.51 -8.43 -6.22
C GLU A 152 3.00 -8.29 -5.91
N ILE A 153 3.72 -7.59 -6.78
CA ILE A 153 5.10 -7.17 -6.56
C ILE A 153 5.10 -5.65 -6.38
N GLY A 154 5.61 -5.20 -5.25
CA GLY A 154 5.75 -3.78 -4.93
C GLY A 154 7.21 -3.35 -4.85
N TYR A 155 7.44 -2.10 -5.21
CA TYR A 155 8.72 -1.43 -5.08
C TYR A 155 8.54 -0.02 -4.55
N TYR A 156 9.32 0.31 -3.52
CA TYR A 156 9.53 1.67 -3.07
C TYR A 156 10.93 1.79 -2.50
N ASN A 157 11.82 2.52 -3.17
CA ASN A 157 13.26 2.55 -2.86
C ASN A 157 13.58 2.61 -1.34
N PRO A 158 14.42 1.69 -0.80
CA PRO A 158 15.05 0.51 -1.42
C PRO A 158 14.26 -0.81 -1.19
N ASN A 159 13.00 -0.70 -0.82
CA ASN A 159 12.17 -1.80 -0.38
C ASN A 159 11.48 -2.48 -1.55
N PHE A 160 11.42 -3.80 -1.48
CA PHE A 160 10.62 -4.63 -2.36
C PHE A 160 9.64 -5.44 -1.51
N SER A 161 8.46 -5.70 -2.07
CA SER A 161 7.46 -6.56 -1.45
C SER A 161 6.95 -7.57 -2.46
N ILE A 162 6.73 -8.80 -2.02
CA ILE A 162 5.99 -9.82 -2.75
C ILE A 162 4.80 -10.18 -1.89
N ILE A 163 3.60 -10.06 -2.44
CA ILE A 163 2.35 -10.20 -1.72
C ILE A 163 1.54 -11.28 -2.42
N VAL A 164 1.00 -12.19 -1.63
CA VAL A 164 -0.07 -13.08 -2.08
C VAL A 164 -1.32 -12.68 -1.31
N GLY A 165 -2.36 -12.28 -2.03
CA GLY A 165 -3.59 -11.77 -1.44
C GLY A 165 -4.82 -12.47 -1.97
N LEU A 166 -5.84 -12.54 -1.12
CA LEU A 166 -7.16 -13.07 -1.43
C LEU A 166 -8.19 -11.97 -1.17
N LEU A 167 -9.00 -11.68 -2.18
CA LEU A 167 -10.17 -10.81 -2.06
C LEU A 167 -11.40 -11.67 -1.79
N GLU A 168 -11.99 -11.58 -0.60
CA GLU A 168 -13.23 -12.27 -0.26
C GLU A 168 -14.41 -11.35 -0.58
N PRO A 169 -15.34 -11.73 -1.49
CA PRO A 169 -16.57 -11.00 -1.73
C PRO A 169 -17.55 -11.17 -0.57
N PHE A 170 -18.47 -10.20 -0.46
CA PHE A 170 -19.62 -10.26 0.44
C PHE A 170 -20.62 -11.38 0.09
#